data_AF-T0ZT23-F1
#
_entry.id   AF-T0ZT23-F1
#
_cell.length_a   1.000
_cell.length_b   1.000
_cell.length_c   1.000
_cell.angle_alpha   90.00
_cell.angle_beta   90.00
_cell.angle_gamma   90.00
#
_symmetry.space_group_name_H-M   'P 1'
#
loop_
_entity.id
_entity.type
_entity.pdbx_description
1 polymer ?
#
loop_
_entity_poly.entity_id
_entity_poly.type
_entity_poly.pdbx_seq_one_letter_code
_entity_poly.pdbx_strand_id
1 'polypeptide(L)'
;MTNVEKMLDKWQKVCAIPSDNAAAKRLGINRQAIHGWRTGQSYPTGEHVLQIAEEMHEPPENWLLMVQADRARSDKSKAAWARLAARAGIAACLCIAILTP
;
A
#
# COMPACT_ATOMS: atom_id res chain seq x y z
N MET A 1 7.21 6.48 10.14
CA MET A 1 7.82 6.36 8.81
C MET A 1 7.29 5.13 8.11
N THR A 2 6.47 5.32 7.07
CA THR A 2 5.89 4.22 6.27
C THR A 2 6.93 3.68 5.28
N ASN A 3 6.75 2.48 4.74
CA ASN A 3 7.57 2.00 3.63
C ASN A 3 7.34 2.83 2.36
N VAL A 4 6.13 3.35 2.15
CA VAL A 4 5.83 4.29 1.06
C VAL A 4 6.67 5.57 1.19
N GLU A 5 6.78 6.14 2.38
CA GLU A 5 7.62 7.32 2.63
C GLU A 5 9.09 7.05 2.33
N LYS A 6 9.61 5.90 2.78
CA LYS A 6 10.99 5.46 2.47
C LYS A 6 11.23 5.33 0.97
N MET A 7 10.27 4.76 0.23
CA MET A 7 10.34 4.61 -1.22
C MET A 7 10.43 5.98 -1.90
N LEU A 8 9.58 6.93 -1.51
CA LEU A 8 9.57 8.28 -2.06
C LEU A 8 10.86 9.04 -1.76
N ASP A 9 11.36 8.96 -0.53
CA ASP A 9 12.61 9.61 -0.14
C ASP A 9 13.82 9.03 -0.91
N LYS A 10 13.83 7.70 -1.11
CA LYS A 10 14.88 7.04 -1.88
C LYS A 10 14.82 7.43 -3.35
N TRP A 11 13.64 7.39 -3.96
CA TRP A 11 13.43 7.78 -5.35
C TRP A 11 13.85 9.24 -5.59
N GLN A 12 13.47 10.14 -4.68
CA GLN A 12 13.89 11.54 -4.76
C GLN A 12 15.41 11.71 -4.72
N LYS A 13 16.10 10.93 -3.86
CA LYS A 13 17.56 10.96 -3.78
C LYS A 13 18.22 10.38 -5.03
N VAL A 14 17.80 9.19 -5.47
CA VAL A 14 18.41 8.48 -6.61
C VAL A 14 18.21 9.26 -7.91
N CYS A 15 17.02 9.81 -8.13
CA CYS A 15 16.67 10.52 -9.37
C CYS A 15 16.87 12.05 -9.27
N ALA A 16 17.51 12.54 -8.21
CA ALA A 16 17.74 13.96 -7.95
C ALA A 16 16.48 14.84 -8.07
N ILE A 17 15.34 14.35 -7.57
CA ILE A 17 14.06 15.05 -7.63
C ILE A 17 13.99 16.04 -6.45
N PRO A 18 13.90 17.36 -6.70
CA PRO A 18 14.14 18.36 -5.66
C PRO A 18 12.97 18.57 -4.69
N SER A 19 11.77 18.05 -5.00
CA SER A 19 10.59 18.23 -4.17
C SER A 19 9.47 17.23 -4.48
N ASP A 20 8.51 17.11 -3.56
CA ASP A 20 7.27 16.36 -3.76
C ASP A 20 6.45 16.86 -4.96
N ASN A 21 6.53 18.17 -5.26
CA ASN A 21 5.83 18.71 -6.42
C ASN A 21 6.51 18.29 -7.74
N ALA A 22 7.84 18.23 -7.77
CA ALA A 22 8.58 17.71 -8.91
C ALA A 22 8.33 16.20 -9.08
N ALA A 23 8.28 15.45 -7.98
CA ALA A 23 7.90 14.04 -7.97
C ALA A 23 6.49 13.82 -8.53
N ALA A 24 5.51 14.62 -8.10
CA ALA A 24 4.14 14.55 -8.62
C ALA A 24 4.07 14.83 -10.13
N LYS A 25 4.77 15.88 -10.60
CA LYS A 25 4.85 16.19 -12.04
C LYS A 25 5.47 15.05 -12.84
N ARG A 26 6.50 14.40 -12.30
CA ARG A 26 7.21 13.30 -12.96
C ARG A 26 6.34 12.05 -13.13
N LEU A 27 5.43 11.80 -12.18
CA LEU A 27 4.42 10.74 -12.27
C LEU A 27 3.13 11.18 -12.99
N GLY A 28 3.02 12.45 -13.41
CA GLY A 28 1.80 12.97 -14.04
C GLY A 28 0.59 13.06 -13.09
N ILE A 29 0.81 13.14 -11.78
CA ILE A 29 -0.25 13.17 -10.76
C ILE A 29 -0.32 14.51 -10.01
N ASN A 30 -1.40 14.72 -9.27
CA ASN A 30 -1.55 15.88 -8.39
C ASN A 30 -0.64 15.74 -7.15
N ARG A 31 0.02 16.83 -6.72
CA ARG A 31 0.85 16.87 -5.49
C ARG A 31 0.13 16.36 -4.23
N GLN A 32 -1.20 16.54 -4.17
CA GLN A 32 -2.02 16.07 -3.06
C GLN A 32 -1.97 14.54 -2.91
N ALA A 33 -1.77 13.81 -4.01
CA ALA A 33 -1.58 12.37 -3.97
C ALA A 33 -0.27 12.00 -3.25
N ILE A 34 0.86 12.63 -3.61
CA ILE A 34 2.15 12.44 -2.92
C ILE A 34 2.03 12.73 -1.42
N HIS A 35 1.37 13.83 -1.05
CA HIS A 35 1.13 14.16 0.35
C HIS A 35 0.29 13.08 1.08
N GLY A 36 -0.78 12.59 0.44
CA GLY A 36 -1.60 11.51 0.97
C GLY A 36 -0.82 10.20 1.16
N TRP A 37 0.13 9.90 0.25
CA TRP A 37 1.02 8.75 0.35
C TRP A 37 2.00 8.87 1.52
N ARG A 38 2.64 10.04 1.68
CA ARG A 38 3.56 10.31 2.79
C ARG A 38 2.87 10.21 4.15
N THR A 39 1.63 10.68 4.24
CA THR A 39 0.84 10.67 5.48
C THR A 39 0.08 9.37 5.71
N GLY A 40 0.13 8.41 4.79
CA GLY A 40 -0.58 7.13 4.88
C GLY A 40 -2.10 7.22 4.75
N GLN A 41 -2.62 8.36 4.29
CA GLN A 41 -4.05 8.57 4.00
C GLN A 41 -4.49 7.84 2.72
N SER A 42 -3.56 7.68 1.78
CA SER A 42 -3.76 6.94 0.53
C SER A 42 -2.46 6.22 0.15
N TYR A 43 -2.52 5.38 -0.88
CA TYR A 43 -1.39 4.54 -1.30
C TYR A 43 -1.17 4.63 -2.81
N PRO A 44 0.07 4.56 -3.31
CA PRO A 44 0.33 4.47 -4.75
C PRO A 44 -0.29 3.21 -5.35
N THR A 45 -0.65 3.27 -6.63
CA THR A 45 -1.13 2.10 -7.39
C THR A 45 0.04 1.17 -7.71
N GLY A 46 -0.26 -0.04 -8.19
CA GLY A 46 0.80 -0.94 -8.67
C GLY A 46 1.66 -0.30 -9.77
N GLU A 47 1.03 0.36 -10.73
CA GLU A 47 1.72 1.07 -11.82
C GLU A 47 2.66 2.17 -11.31
N HIS A 48 2.24 2.99 -10.35
CA HIS A 48 3.12 4.00 -9.77
C HIS A 48 4.35 3.36 -9.09
N VAL A 49 4.16 2.23 -8.40
CA VAL A 49 5.27 1.52 -7.75
C VAL A 49 6.22 0.92 -8.78
N LEU A 50 5.69 0.33 -9.85
CA LEU A 50 6.49 -0.20 -10.96
C LEU A 50 7.35 0.90 -11.60
N GLN A 51 6.74 2.04 -11.95
CA GLN A 51 7.46 3.16 -12.55
C GLN A 51 8.55 3.70 -11.63
N ILE A 52 8.25 3.89 -10.34
CA ILE A 52 9.24 4.38 -9.36
C ILE A 52 10.41 3.39 -9.21
N ALA A 53 10.13 2.09 -9.14
CA ALA A 53 11.15 1.06 -9.03
C ALA A 53 12.04 1.00 -10.29
N GLU A 54 11.45 1.13 -11.48
CA GLU A 54 12.17 1.21 -12.75
C GLU A 54 13.13 2.42 -12.78
N GLU A 55 12.66 3.61 -12.39
CA GLU A 55 13.50 4.80 -12.33
C GLU A 55 14.67 4.66 -11.34
N MET A 56 14.47 3.94 -10.24
CA MET A 56 15.52 3.62 -9.27
C MET A 56 16.44 2.46 -9.70
N HIS A 57 16.12 1.76 -10.79
CA HIS A 57 16.79 0.53 -11.23
C HIS A 57 16.78 -0.57 -10.15
N GLU A 58 15.66 -0.72 -9.44
CA GLU A 58 15.50 -1.72 -8.37
C GLU A 58 14.41 -2.75 -8.69
N PRO A 59 14.48 -3.95 -8.08
CA PRO A 59 13.45 -4.97 -8.26
C PRO A 59 12.08 -4.47 -7.79
N PRO A 60 11.07 -4.38 -8.68
CA PRO A 60 9.76 -3.84 -8.33
C PRO A 60 9.00 -4.69 -7.30
N GLU A 61 9.27 -6.00 -7.23
CA GLU A 61 8.58 -6.95 -6.38
C GLU A 61 8.72 -6.58 -4.90
N ASN A 62 9.92 -6.14 -4.50
CA ASN A 62 10.21 -5.72 -3.14
C ASN A 62 9.37 -4.51 -2.74
N TRP A 63 9.30 -3.50 -3.62
CA TRP A 63 8.55 -2.28 -3.37
C TRP A 63 7.04 -2.53 -3.37
N LEU A 64 6.53 -3.35 -4.29
CA LEU A 64 5.13 -3.76 -4.31
C LEU A 64 4.74 -4.44 -2.98
N LEU A 65 5.55 -5.38 -2.51
CA LEU A 65 5.26 -6.13 -1.28
C LEU A 65 5.26 -5.20 -0.05
N MET A 66 6.21 -4.27 0.03
CA MET A 66 6.29 -3.28 1.11
C MET A 66 5.11 -2.29 1.11
N VAL A 67 4.71 -1.80 -0.07
CA VAL A 67 3.56 -0.88 -0.21
C VAL A 67 2.26 -1.58 0.15
N GLN A 68 2.09 -2.84 -0.26
CA GLN A 68 0.91 -3.63 0.11
C GLN A 68 0.87 -3.92 1.61
N ALA A 69 2.02 -4.18 2.25
CA ALA A 69 2.09 -4.34 3.70
C ALA A 69 1.63 -3.08 4.44
N ASP A 70 2.00 -1.89 3.96
CA ASP A 70 1.51 -0.63 4.54
C ASP A 70 0.02 -0.42 4.29
N ARG A 71 -0.46 -0.70 3.07
CA ARG A 71 -1.87 -0.60 2.71
C ARG A 71 -2.73 -1.50 3.60
N ALA A 72 -2.34 -2.76 3.76
CA ALA A 72 -3.04 -3.72 4.61
C ALA A 72 -3.07 -3.28 6.09
N ARG A 73 -2.08 -2.50 6.56
CA ARG A 73 -2.08 -1.93 7.91
C ARG A 73 -3.05 -0.76 8.07
N SER A 74 -3.21 0.06 7.05
CA SER A 74 -4.08 1.26 7.10
C SER A 74 -5.50 1.02 6.59
N ASP A 75 -5.76 -0.16 6.04
CA ASP A 75 -7.05 -0.50 5.45
C ASP A 75 -8.18 -0.21 6.44
N LYS A 76 -8.94 0.87 6.21
CA LYS A 76 -10.13 1.23 7.00
C LYS A 76 -11.14 0.08 6.99
N SER A 77 -11.04 -0.77 5.99
CA SER A 77 -11.77 -2.02 5.81
C SER A 77 -11.39 -3.10 6.83
N LYS A 78 -10.32 -2.94 7.64
CA LYS A 78 -9.94 -3.91 8.68
C LYS A 78 -11.11 -4.34 9.54
N ALA A 79 -11.97 -3.39 9.94
CA ALA A 79 -13.18 -3.70 10.71
C ALA A 79 -14.21 -4.49 9.88
N ALA A 80 -14.36 -4.19 8.59
CA ALA A 80 -15.23 -4.93 7.68
C ALA A 80 -14.69 -6.36 7.42
N TRP A 81 -13.39 -6.50 7.19
CA TRP A 81 -12.69 -7.78 7.05
C TRP A 81 -12.76 -8.61 8.32
N ALA A 82 -12.57 -8.02 9.50
CA ALA A 82 -12.72 -8.70 10.78
C ALA A 82 -14.18 -9.19 10.99
N ARG A 83 -15.17 -8.38 10.63
CA ARG A 83 -16.59 -8.78 10.69
C ARG A 83 -16.90 -9.93 9.73
N LEU A 84 -16.37 -9.90 8.51
CA LEU A 84 -16.52 -10.98 7.54
C LEU A 84 -15.83 -12.27 8.03
N ALA A 85 -14.61 -12.17 8.55
CA ALA A 85 -13.88 -13.30 9.11
C ALA A 85 -14.62 -13.91 10.32
N ALA A 86 -15.16 -13.09 11.22
CA ALA A 86 -15.99 -13.56 12.33
C ALA A 86 -17.25 -14.29 11.85
N ARG A 87 -17.95 -13.75 10.85
CA ARG A 87 -19.13 -14.41 10.24
C ARG A 87 -18.77 -15.74 9.60
N ALA A 88 -17.65 -15.80 8.88
CA ALA A 88 -17.16 -17.04 8.26
C ALA A 88 -16.77 -18.09 9.32
N GLY A 89 -16.11 -17.67 10.41
CA GLY A 89 -15.77 -18.54 11.53
C GLY A 89 -17.00 -19.11 12.24
N ILE A 90 -18.03 -18.29 12.48
CA ILE A 90 -19.31 -18.76 13.07
C ILE A 90 -19.99 -19.80 12.16
N ALA A 91 -20.01 -19.57 10.84
CA ALA A 91 -20.57 -20.52 9.89
C ALA A 91 -19.81 -21.86 9.92
N ALA A 92 -18.47 -21.82 9.99
CA ALA A 92 -17.64 -23.02 10.12
C ALA A 92 -17.91 -23.79 11.42
N CYS A 93 -18.06 -23.10 12.56
CA CYS A 93 -18.39 -23.73 13.85
C CYS A 93 -19.77 -24.40 13.85
N LEU A 94 -20.79 -23.78 13.23
CA LEU A 94 -22.12 -24.36 13.08
C LEU A 94 -22.10 -25.64 12.24
N CYS A 95 -21.35 -25.64 11.13
CA CYS A 95 -21.21 -26.84 10.29
C CYS A 95 -20.52 -28.00 11.03
N ILE A 96 -19.54 -27.72 11.90
CA ILE A 96 -18.87 -28.76 12.70
C ILE A 96 -19.82 -29.31 13.79
N ALA A 97 -20.59 -28.45 14.47
CA ALA A 97 -21.53 -28.88 15.51
C ALA A 97 -22.69 -29.74 14.97
N ILE A 98 -23.08 -29.57 13.70
CA ILE A 98 -24.07 -30.43 13.03
C ILE A 98 -23.46 -31.77 12.60
N LEU A 99 -22.13 -31.82 12.40
CA LEU A 99 -21.41 -33.01 11.92
C LEU A 99 -20.83 -33.88 13.03
N THR A 100 -20.74 -33.38 14.27
CA THR A 100 -20.41 -34.18 15.46
C THR A 100 -21.70 -34.54 16.22
N PRO A 101 -22.18 -35.80 16.13
CA PRO A 101 -23.30 -36.29 16.95
C PRO A 101 -22.93 -36.44 18.43
#